data_AF-A0A420SDV9-F1
#
_entry.id   AF-A0A420SDV9-F1
#
_cell.length_a   1.000
_cell.length_b   1.000
_cell.length_c   1.000
_cell.angle_alpha   90.00
_cell.angle_beta   90.00
_cell.angle_gamma   90.00
#
_symmetry.space_group_name_H-M   'P 1'
#
loop_
_entity.id
_entity.type
_entity.pdbx_description
1 polymer ?
#
loop_
_entity_poly.entity_id
_entity_poly.type
_entity_poly.pdbx_seq_one_letter_code
_entity_poly.pdbx_strand_id
1 'polypeptide(L)'
;MMSIRIVFRAFQGLGGSGIYSTVFIIIAKIVTVEKVGMYTGILSSVFALASLLGPILGGAIVENTTWRWVFFMNGPGIAISLAFVIPAIPGANHRLFGKDQIQRVDAIGGFLSLAWPILLVFALQEAGDGYDWNSSVIIGTLVGSVVGLVSFVAYEVWVQRQSNPEPIFPIRLLRSLRLSLNLM
;
A
#
# COMPACT_ATOMS: atom_id res chain seq x y z
N MET A 1 -5.75 -15.81 -23.22
CA MET A 1 -4.81 -14.66 -23.21
C MET A 1 -5.23 -13.52 -22.26
N MET A 2 -6.51 -13.37 -21.91
CA MET A 2 -6.98 -12.34 -20.99
C MET A 2 -6.60 -12.63 -19.51
N SER A 3 -6.69 -13.91 -19.09
CA SER A 3 -6.39 -14.32 -17.71
C SER A 3 -4.94 -14.10 -17.29
N ILE A 4 -3.96 -14.35 -18.18
CA ILE A 4 -2.53 -14.21 -17.86
C ILE A 4 -2.14 -12.76 -17.56
N ARG A 5 -2.77 -11.78 -18.23
CA ARG A 5 -2.51 -10.34 -18.00
C ARG A 5 -3.04 -9.88 -16.64
N ILE A 6 -4.17 -10.43 -16.22
CA ILE A 6 -4.76 -10.14 -14.91
C ILE A 6 -3.87 -10.70 -13.81
N VAL A 7 -3.37 -11.94 -13.98
CA VAL A 7 -2.43 -12.56 -13.03
C VAL A 7 -1.14 -11.72 -12.92
N PHE A 8 -0.55 -11.30 -14.05
CA PHE A 8 0.64 -10.44 -14.00
C PHE A 8 0.38 -9.08 -13.35
N ARG A 9 -0.81 -8.48 -13.56
CA ARG A 9 -1.19 -7.25 -12.83
C ARG A 9 -1.38 -7.47 -11.34
N ALA A 10 -1.92 -8.61 -10.93
CA ALA A 10 -2.04 -8.96 -9.51
C ALA A 10 -0.66 -9.08 -8.85
N PHE A 11 0.29 -9.76 -9.52
CA PHE A 11 1.68 -9.84 -9.05
C PHE A 11 2.37 -8.47 -9.01
N GLN A 12 2.17 -7.63 -10.02
CA GLN A 12 2.72 -6.28 -10.04
C GLN A 12 2.16 -5.42 -8.91
N GLY A 13 0.86 -5.54 -8.63
CA GLY A 13 0.20 -4.87 -7.50
C GLY A 13 0.78 -5.30 -6.16
N LEU A 14 0.93 -6.60 -5.93
CA LEU A 14 1.54 -7.16 -4.71
C LEU A 14 2.98 -6.68 -4.50
N GLY A 15 3.79 -6.69 -5.56
CA GLY A 15 5.17 -6.18 -5.51
C GLY A 15 5.21 -4.67 -5.24
N GLY A 16 4.37 -3.90 -5.92
CA GLY A 16 4.29 -2.45 -5.79
C GLY A 16 3.88 -2.01 -4.39
N SER A 17 2.85 -2.61 -3.81
CA SER A 17 2.41 -2.29 -2.44
C SER A 17 3.45 -2.67 -1.39
N GLY A 18 4.14 -3.81 -1.58
CA GLY A 18 5.21 -4.25 -0.68
C GLY A 18 6.39 -3.29 -0.66
N ILE A 19 6.84 -2.84 -1.83
CA ILE A 19 7.91 -1.84 -1.96
C ILE A 19 7.48 -0.53 -1.31
N TYR A 20 6.27 -0.05 -1.63
CA TYR A 20 5.74 1.20 -1.09
C TYR A 20 5.71 1.18 0.45
N SER A 21 5.13 0.14 1.05
CA SER A 21 5.08 -0.02 2.51
C SER A 21 6.48 -0.09 3.13
N THR A 22 7.42 -0.79 2.49
CA THR A 22 8.79 -0.94 2.99
C THR A 22 9.53 0.39 3.03
N VAL A 23 9.31 1.28 2.05
CA VAL A 23 9.91 2.62 2.02
C VAL A 23 9.50 3.43 3.25
N PHE A 24 8.20 3.44 3.61
CA PHE A 24 7.74 4.15 4.80
C PHE A 24 8.32 3.57 6.10
N ILE A 25 8.46 2.24 6.18
CA ILE A 25 9.09 1.57 7.33
C ILE A 25 10.57 1.98 7.46
N ILE A 26 11.31 2.02 6.35
CA ILE A 26 12.73 2.42 6.34
C ILE A 26 12.87 3.88 6.79
N ILE A 27 12.04 4.78 6.26
CA ILE A 27 12.02 6.20 6.67
C ILE A 27 11.76 6.31 8.17
N ALA A 28 10.75 5.61 8.69
CA ALA A 28 10.43 5.64 10.11
C ALA A 28 11.56 5.10 11.01
N LYS A 29 12.42 4.20 10.49
CA LYS A 29 13.56 3.66 11.25
C LYS A 29 14.83 4.53 11.21
N ILE A 30 15.06 5.24 10.10
CA ILE A 30 16.33 5.96 9.87
C ILE A 30 16.19 7.47 10.15
N VAL A 31 14.99 8.03 9.97
CA VAL A 31 14.76 9.48 10.02
C VAL A 31 14.25 9.90 11.40
N THR A 32 14.82 10.97 11.96
CA THR A 32 14.31 11.59 13.20
C THR A 32 12.93 12.19 12.98
N VAL A 33 12.10 12.23 14.02
CA VAL A 33 10.67 12.45 13.81
C VAL A 33 10.36 13.82 13.20
N GLU A 34 11.14 14.84 13.52
CA GLU A 34 10.97 16.19 12.96
C GLU A 34 11.22 16.22 11.43
N LYS A 35 12.03 15.29 10.91
CA LYS A 35 12.39 15.23 9.49
C LYS A 35 11.45 14.36 8.67
N VAL A 36 10.62 13.53 9.29
CA VAL A 36 9.70 12.62 8.58
C VAL A 36 8.78 13.39 7.63
N GLY A 37 8.29 14.57 8.03
CA GLY A 37 7.49 15.45 7.19
C GLY A 37 8.23 15.91 5.92
N MET A 38 9.53 16.24 6.04
CA MET A 38 10.35 16.64 4.90
C MET A 38 10.56 15.47 3.92
N TYR A 39 10.90 14.27 4.42
CA TYR A 39 11.12 13.10 3.57
C TYR A 39 9.84 12.60 2.89
N THR A 40 8.71 12.64 3.58
CA THR A 40 7.40 12.32 2.99
C THR A 40 6.96 13.36 1.94
N GLY A 41 7.31 14.64 2.14
CA GLY A 41 7.14 15.70 1.14
C GLY A 41 8.00 15.47 -0.10
N ILE A 42 9.27 15.09 0.07
CA ILE A 42 10.17 14.74 -1.05
C ILE A 42 9.59 13.56 -1.84
N LEU A 43 9.16 12.49 -1.16
CA LEU A 43 8.51 11.35 -1.81
C LEU A 43 7.29 11.79 -2.62
N SER A 44 6.40 12.59 -2.02
CA SER A 44 5.19 13.09 -2.69
C SER A 44 5.52 13.95 -3.92
N SER A 45 6.61 14.73 -3.85
CA SER A 45 7.09 15.55 -4.96
C SER A 45 7.61 14.68 -6.11
N VAL A 46 8.36 13.61 -5.81
CA VAL A 46 8.79 12.62 -6.80
C VAL A 46 7.58 11.93 -7.44
N PHE A 47 6.57 11.56 -6.65
CA PHE A 47 5.32 10.99 -7.17
C PHE A 47 4.59 11.95 -8.11
N ALA A 48 4.48 13.23 -7.76
CA ALA A 48 3.84 14.23 -8.60
C ALA A 48 4.60 14.42 -9.93
N LEU A 49 5.93 14.53 -9.87
CA LEU A 49 6.78 14.64 -11.05
C LEU A 49 6.68 13.39 -11.93
N ALA A 50 6.72 12.19 -11.34
CA ALA A 50 6.57 10.94 -12.08
C ALA A 50 5.17 10.83 -12.71
N SER A 51 4.12 11.27 -12.01
CA SER A 51 2.74 11.26 -12.52
C SER A 51 2.55 12.22 -13.69
N LEU A 52 3.29 13.33 -13.72
CA LEU A 52 3.29 14.27 -14.83
C LEU A 52 4.13 13.75 -16.00
N LEU A 53 5.34 13.26 -15.74
CA LEU A 53 6.27 12.77 -16.78
C LEU A 53 5.81 11.46 -17.41
N GLY A 54 5.09 10.61 -16.68
CA GLY A 54 4.63 9.30 -17.15
C GLY A 54 3.78 9.38 -18.42
N PRO A 55 2.68 10.14 -18.44
CA PRO A 55 1.87 10.35 -19.64
C PRO A 55 2.61 11.05 -20.77
N ILE A 56 3.48 12.01 -20.46
CA ILE A 56 4.25 12.76 -21.47
C ILE A 56 5.23 11.84 -22.21
N LEU A 57 6.05 11.11 -21.47
CA LEU A 57 7.00 10.15 -22.03
C LEU A 57 6.27 8.97 -22.68
N GLY A 58 5.19 8.47 -22.06
CA GLY A 58 4.37 7.41 -22.62
C GLY A 58 3.72 7.80 -23.95
N GLY A 59 3.17 9.02 -24.03
CA GLY A 59 2.57 9.58 -25.24
C GLY A 59 3.59 9.75 -26.35
N ALA A 60 4.73 10.40 -26.09
CA ALA A 60 5.80 10.59 -27.06
C ALA A 60 6.35 9.26 -27.63
N ILE A 61 6.40 8.21 -26.82
CA ILE A 61 6.87 6.88 -27.26
C ILE A 61 5.83 6.17 -28.12
N VAL A 62 4.55 6.33 -27.81
CA VAL A 62 3.46 5.75 -28.62
C VAL A 62 3.32 6.49 -29.94
N GLU A 63 3.57 7.79 -29.97
CA GLU A 63 3.55 8.60 -31.20
C GLU A 63 4.70 8.26 -32.15
N ASN A 64 5.91 8.01 -31.62
CA ASN A 64 7.10 7.75 -32.44
C ASN A 64 7.41 6.25 -32.66
N THR A 65 6.87 5.35 -31.83
CA THR A 65 7.17 3.91 -31.85
C THR A 65 5.91 3.06 -31.62
N THR A 66 6.05 1.85 -31.08
CA THR A 66 4.95 0.94 -30.74
C THR A 66 4.73 0.91 -29.24
N TRP A 67 3.47 0.79 -28.80
CA TRP A 67 3.05 0.70 -27.39
C TRP A 67 3.83 -0.30 -26.52
N ARG A 68 4.45 -1.33 -27.11
CA ARG A 68 5.25 -2.35 -26.41
C ARG A 68 6.48 -1.77 -25.72
N TRP A 69 7.05 -0.68 -26.25
CA TRP A 69 8.24 -0.06 -25.67
C TRP A 69 7.99 0.55 -24.29
N VAL A 70 6.76 0.97 -24.01
CA VAL A 70 6.36 1.43 -22.67
C VAL A 70 6.55 0.32 -21.62
N PHE A 71 6.26 -0.93 -21.99
CA PHE A 71 6.49 -2.08 -21.11
C PHE A 71 7.97 -2.44 -21.00
N PHE A 72 8.73 -2.35 -22.09
CA PHE A 72 10.16 -2.63 -22.06
C PHE A 72 10.94 -1.66 -21.17
N MET A 73 10.56 -0.38 -21.11
CA MET A 73 11.23 0.61 -20.26
C MET A 73 11.07 0.37 -18.75
N ASN A 74 9.99 -0.31 -18.33
CA ASN A 74 9.82 -0.65 -16.92
C ASN A 74 10.94 -1.59 -16.42
N GLY A 75 11.44 -2.49 -17.27
CA GLY A 75 12.52 -3.42 -16.92
C GLY A 75 13.83 -2.72 -16.50
N PRO A 76 14.42 -1.86 -17.36
CA PRO A 76 15.57 -1.04 -17.02
C PRO A 76 15.34 -0.17 -15.79
N GLY A 77 14.15 0.43 -15.66
CA GLY A 77 13.79 1.22 -14.47
C GLY A 77 13.92 0.40 -13.18
N ILE A 78 13.33 -0.80 -13.16
CA ILE A 78 13.42 -1.72 -12.02
C ILE A 78 14.88 -2.12 -11.76
N ALA A 79 15.64 -2.46 -12.80
CA ALA A 79 17.04 -2.88 -12.67
C ALA A 79 17.92 -1.77 -12.07
N ILE A 80 17.75 -0.54 -12.55
CA ILE A 80 18.46 0.64 -12.03
C ILE A 80 18.07 0.89 -10.58
N SER A 81 16.77 0.93 -10.26
CA SER A 81 16.30 1.11 -8.89
C SER A 81 16.88 0.05 -7.94
N LEU A 82 16.90 -1.21 -8.38
CA LEU A 82 17.44 -2.31 -7.58
C LEU A 82 18.97 -2.19 -7.38
N ALA A 83 19.70 -1.75 -8.40
CA ALA A 83 21.14 -1.51 -8.32
C ALA A 83 21.51 -0.41 -7.32
N PHE A 84 20.66 0.61 -7.15
CA PHE A 84 20.87 1.65 -6.14
C PHE A 84 20.40 1.22 -4.74
N VAL A 85 19.30 0.47 -4.64
CA VAL A 85 18.68 0.10 -3.36
C VAL A 85 19.45 -1.03 -2.65
N ILE A 86 19.86 -2.09 -3.36
CA ILE A 86 20.56 -3.23 -2.74
C ILE A 86 21.81 -2.81 -1.93
N PRO A 87 22.76 -2.00 -2.45
CA PRO A 87 23.94 -1.61 -1.69
C PRO A 87 23.62 -0.57 -0.59
N ALA A 88 22.51 0.16 -0.71
CA ALA A 88 22.11 1.17 0.26
C ALA A 88 21.40 0.60 1.50
N ILE A 89 20.92 -0.66 1.46
CA ILE A 89 20.27 -1.31 2.61
C ILE A 89 21.34 -1.95 3.50
N PRO A 90 21.59 -1.42 4.72
CA PRO A 90 22.51 -2.04 5.67
C PRO A 90 21.90 -3.36 6.17
N GLY A 91 22.62 -4.47 6.02
CA GLY A 91 22.20 -5.77 6.58
C GLY A 91 21.34 -6.67 5.69
N ALA A 92 21.31 -6.44 4.37
CA ALA A 92 20.61 -7.29 3.38
C ALA A 92 20.99 -8.79 3.43
N ASN A 93 22.08 -9.15 4.13
CA ASN A 93 22.53 -10.53 4.34
C ASN A 93 21.88 -11.27 5.52
N HIS A 94 21.06 -10.62 6.35
CA HIS A 94 20.33 -11.34 7.39
C HIS A 94 19.12 -12.05 6.78
N ARG A 95 18.94 -13.34 7.10
CA ARG A 95 17.75 -14.12 6.73
C ARG A 95 16.52 -13.48 7.38
N LEU A 96 15.88 -12.56 6.65
CA LEU A 96 14.73 -11.76 7.08
C LEU A 96 13.43 -12.58 7.30
N PHE A 97 13.43 -13.88 6.97
CA PHE A 97 12.25 -14.74 7.05
C PHE A 97 12.55 -15.96 7.91
N GLY A 98 12.53 -15.80 9.24
CA GLY A 98 12.39 -16.91 10.15
C GLY A 98 10.97 -17.47 10.10
N LYS A 99 10.80 -18.80 10.12
CA LYS A 99 9.47 -19.45 10.19
C LYS A 99 8.59 -18.87 11.31
N ASP A 100 9.21 -18.47 12.41
CA ASP A 100 8.52 -17.90 13.58
C ASP A 100 7.93 -16.50 13.33
N GLN A 101 8.48 -15.76 12.37
CA GLN A 101 8.02 -14.40 12.03
C GLN A 101 6.78 -14.44 11.11
N ILE A 102 6.66 -15.47 10.26
CA ILE A 102 5.48 -15.70 9.41
C ILE A 102 4.29 -16.19 10.26
N GLN A 103 4.55 -16.98 11.31
CA GLN A 103 3.51 -17.46 12.23
C GLN A 103 2.91 -16.36 13.12
N ARG A 104 3.58 -15.21 13.24
CA ARG A 104 3.06 -14.03 13.95
C ARG A 104 2.25 -13.08 13.08
N VAL A 105 2.14 -13.34 11.77
CA VAL A 105 1.38 -12.50 10.86
C VAL A 105 -0.11 -12.73 11.10
N ASP A 106 -0.79 -11.67 11.54
CA ASP A 106 -2.24 -11.66 11.69
C ASP A 106 -2.92 -11.63 10.32
N ALA A 107 -3.09 -12.80 9.71
CA ALA A 107 -3.70 -12.94 8.39
C ALA A 107 -5.16 -12.50 8.37
N ILE A 108 -5.88 -12.66 9.49
CA ILE A 108 -7.29 -12.28 9.62
C ILE A 108 -7.39 -10.75 9.74
N GLY A 109 -6.60 -10.14 10.62
CA GLY A 109 -6.51 -8.69 10.74
C GLY A 109 -6.05 -8.03 9.43
N GLY A 110 -5.07 -8.65 8.75
CA GLY A 110 -4.62 -8.24 7.43
C GLY A 110 -5.73 -8.27 6.39
N PHE A 111 -6.46 -9.39 6.29
CA PHE A 111 -7.60 -9.50 5.36
C PHE A 111 -8.69 -8.48 5.66
N LEU A 112 -9.11 -8.34 6.92
CA LEU A 112 -10.14 -7.38 7.30
C LEU A 112 -9.69 -5.94 7.02
N SER A 113 -8.43 -5.61 7.30
CA SER A 113 -7.88 -4.26 7.06
C SER A 113 -7.89 -3.88 5.58
N LEU A 114 -7.79 -4.85 4.67
CA LEU A 114 -7.89 -4.64 3.22
C LEU A 114 -9.33 -4.71 2.71
N ALA A 115 -10.16 -5.57 3.28
CA ALA A 115 -11.52 -5.82 2.78
C ALA A 115 -12.44 -4.59 2.90
N TRP A 116 -12.47 -3.94 4.05
CA TRP A 116 -13.36 -2.78 4.26
C TRP A 116 -13.03 -1.56 3.40
N PRO A 117 -11.76 -1.11 3.23
CA PRO A 117 -11.47 0.07 2.42
C PRO A 117 -11.65 -0.22 0.93
N ILE A 118 -11.42 -1.46 0.46
CA ILE A 118 -11.68 -1.83 -0.94
C ILE A 118 -13.17 -1.67 -1.27
N LEU A 119 -14.06 -2.16 -0.40
CA LEU A 119 -15.50 -2.00 -0.58
C LEU A 119 -15.93 -0.54 -0.56
N LEU A 120 -15.34 0.26 0.34
CA LEU A 120 -15.63 1.69 0.44
C LEU A 120 -15.17 2.45 -0.82
N VAL A 121 -13.93 2.23 -1.25
CA VAL A 121 -13.37 2.89 -2.44
C VAL A 121 -14.14 2.48 -3.70
N PHE A 122 -14.49 1.21 -3.85
CA PHE A 122 -15.32 0.74 -4.95
C PHE A 122 -16.68 1.45 -4.97
N ALA A 123 -17.36 1.53 -3.83
CA ALA A 123 -18.64 2.21 -3.74
C ALA A 123 -18.52 3.70 -4.13
N LEU A 124 -17.49 4.40 -3.65
CA LEU A 124 -17.29 5.81 -3.96
C LEU A 124 -16.85 6.08 -5.41
N GLN A 125 -16.11 5.15 -6.03
CA GLN A 125 -15.65 5.29 -7.42
C GLN A 125 -16.78 5.02 -8.42
N GLU A 126 -17.60 4.01 -8.17
CA GLU A 126 -18.65 3.57 -9.10
C GLU A 126 -19.99 4.29 -8.86
N ALA A 127 -20.15 4.99 -7.73
CA ALA A 127 -21.36 5.74 -7.42
C ALA A 127 -21.53 6.99 -8.30
N GLY A 128 -22.56 6.95 -9.14
CA GLY A 128 -22.93 8.03 -10.05
C GLY A 128 -22.26 7.98 -11.42
N ASP A 129 -21.34 7.05 -11.65
CA ASP A 129 -20.72 6.83 -12.97
C ASP A 129 -21.16 5.47 -13.54
N GLY A 130 -20.82 4.37 -12.85
CA GLY A 130 -21.19 3.00 -13.26
C GLY A 130 -22.55 2.53 -12.73
N TYR A 131 -22.93 2.95 -11.53
CA TYR A 131 -24.19 2.58 -10.88
C TYR A 131 -24.84 3.79 -10.20
N ASP A 132 -26.17 3.86 -10.23
CA ASP A 132 -26.91 4.88 -9.48
C ASP A 132 -26.65 4.78 -7.98
N TRP A 133 -26.55 5.92 -7.29
CA TRP A 133 -26.36 5.99 -5.84
C TRP A 133 -27.38 5.15 -5.03
N ASN A 134 -28.59 4.98 -5.57
CA ASN A 134 -29.66 4.22 -4.94
C ASN A 134 -29.67 2.73 -5.34
N SER A 135 -28.67 2.26 -6.09
CA SER A 135 -28.52 0.87 -6.47
C SER A 135 -28.23 0.00 -5.25
N SER A 136 -28.84 -1.19 -5.23
CA SER A 136 -28.59 -2.21 -4.20
C SER A 136 -27.11 -2.60 -4.12
N VAL A 137 -26.37 -2.48 -5.23
CA VAL A 137 -24.93 -2.74 -5.29
C VAL A 137 -24.15 -1.72 -4.46
N ILE A 138 -24.40 -0.41 -4.64
CA ILE A 138 -23.68 0.66 -3.92
C ILE A 138 -24.08 0.70 -2.45
N ILE A 139 -25.37 0.58 -2.15
CA ILE A 139 -25.83 0.53 -0.76
C ILE A 139 -25.27 -0.71 -0.07
N GLY A 140 -25.26 -1.86 -0.76
CA GLY A 140 -24.68 -3.10 -0.24
C GLY A 140 -23.19 -3.01 0.03
N THR A 141 -22.41 -2.40 -0.86
CA THR A 141 -20.96 -2.21 -0.67
C THR A 141 -20.64 -1.17 0.39
N LEU A 142 -21.42 -0.08 0.51
CA LEU A 142 -21.30 0.89 1.60
C LEU A 142 -21.59 0.24 2.95
N VAL A 143 -22.73 -0.44 3.09
CA VAL A 143 -23.08 -1.15 4.34
C VAL A 143 -22.04 -2.22 4.65
N GLY A 144 -21.61 -2.99 3.64
CA GLY A 144 -20.55 -3.98 3.77
C GLY A 144 -19.22 -3.38 4.24
N SER A 145 -18.86 -2.18 3.77
CA SER A 145 -17.66 -1.47 4.23
C SER A 145 -17.76 -1.05 5.70
N VAL A 146 -18.94 -0.56 6.13
CA VAL A 146 -19.17 -0.18 7.53
C VAL A 146 -19.13 -1.41 8.44
N VAL A 147 -19.79 -2.51 8.04
CA VAL A 147 -19.75 -3.77 8.78
C VAL A 147 -18.34 -4.33 8.83
N GLY A 148 -17.59 -4.28 7.72
CA GLY A 148 -16.20 -4.68 7.66
C GLY A 148 -15.31 -3.86 8.58
N LEU A 149 -15.49 -2.54 8.63
CA LEU A 149 -14.78 -1.65 9.54
C LEU A 149 -15.08 -1.96 11.00
N VAL A 150 -16.35 -2.13 11.36
CA VAL A 150 -16.77 -2.51 12.73
C VAL A 150 -16.18 -3.85 13.11
N SER A 151 -16.21 -4.84 12.20
CA SER A 151 -15.63 -6.16 12.41
C SER A 151 -14.11 -6.07 12.60
N PHE A 152 -13.43 -5.23 11.82
CA PHE A 152 -11.99 -5.01 11.93
C PHE A 152 -11.63 -4.40 13.29
N VAL A 153 -12.33 -3.35 13.71
CA VAL A 153 -12.12 -2.71 15.02
C VAL A 153 -12.41 -3.69 16.16
N ALA A 154 -13.50 -4.45 16.08
CA ALA A 154 -13.84 -5.46 17.09
C ALA A 154 -12.77 -6.55 17.18
N TYR A 155 -12.26 -7.01 16.03
CA TYR A 155 -11.20 -8.00 15.95
C TYR A 155 -9.88 -7.46 16.51
N GLU A 156 -9.46 -6.24 16.16
CA GLU A 156 -8.28 -5.58 16.73
C GLU A 156 -8.38 -5.40 18.25
N VAL A 157 -9.55 -5.02 18.77
CA VAL A 157 -9.78 -4.92 20.22
C VAL A 157 -9.69 -6.29 20.91
N TRP A 158 -10.18 -7.34 20.26
CA TRP A 158 -10.11 -8.71 20.77
C TRP A 158 -8.67 -9.24 20.75
N VAL A 159 -7.96 -9.09 19.63
CA VAL A 159 -6.55 -9.46 19.47
C VAL A 159 -5.67 -8.73 20.48
N GLN A 160 -5.88 -7.42 20.73
CA GLN A 160 -5.10 -6.70 21.75
C GLN A 160 -5.29 -7.21 23.18
N ARG A 161 -6.37 -7.94 23.47
CA ARG A 161 -6.63 -8.56 24.77
C ARG A 161 -6.02 -9.95 24.90
N GLN A 162 -5.80 -10.66 23.79
CA GLN A 162 -5.01 -11.90 23.76
C GLN A 162 -3.53 -11.56 23.50
N SER A 163 -2.61 -11.93 24.38
CA SER A 163 -1.18 -11.58 24.27
C SER A 163 -0.39 -12.23 23.10
N ASN A 164 -1.03 -12.56 21.98
CA ASN A 164 -0.43 -13.06 20.74
C ASN A 164 -1.51 -13.01 19.64
N PRO A 165 -1.37 -12.27 18.51
CA PRO A 165 -0.16 -11.73 17.87
C PRO A 165 0.04 -10.20 18.02
N GLU A 166 1.08 -9.65 17.39
CA GLU A 166 1.33 -8.20 17.29
C GLU A 166 0.20 -7.53 16.48
N PRO A 167 -0.61 -6.63 17.10
CA PRO A 167 -1.71 -5.98 16.40
C PRO A 167 -1.18 -5.11 15.25
N ILE A 168 -1.85 -5.15 14.10
CA ILE A 168 -1.48 -4.34 12.93
C ILE A 168 -1.70 -2.86 13.25
N PHE A 169 -2.70 -2.55 14.07
CA PHE A 169 -2.97 -1.18 14.51
C PHE A 169 -3.10 -1.08 16.04
N PRO A 170 -2.02 -0.73 16.77
CA PRO A 170 -2.12 -0.59 18.22
C PRO A 170 -3.05 0.59 18.57
N ILE A 171 -4.28 0.28 19.02
CA ILE A 171 -5.33 1.24 19.42
C ILE A 171 -4.84 2.17 20.55
N ARG A 172 -3.76 1.79 21.24
CA ARG A 172 -3.04 2.67 22.18
C ARG A 172 -2.58 3.99 21.55
N LEU A 173 -2.23 4.00 20.26
CA LEU A 173 -1.91 5.23 19.52
C LEU A 173 -3.11 6.18 19.42
N LEU A 174 -4.31 5.65 19.20
CA LEU A 174 -5.54 6.45 19.16
C LEU A 174 -5.91 7.00 20.56
N ARG A 175 -5.53 6.30 21.62
CA ARG A 175 -5.80 6.70 23.00
C ARG A 175 -4.81 7.75 23.54
N SER A 176 -3.60 7.83 22.98
CA SER A 176 -2.61 8.84 23.34
C SER A 176 -2.31 9.79 22.17
N LEU A 177 -3.29 10.62 21.81
CA LEU A 177 -3.12 11.82 20.96
C LEU A 177 -1.98 12.75 21.41
N ARG A 178 -1.50 12.63 22.65
CA ARG A 178 -0.37 13.40 23.21
C ARG A 178 1.01 12.77 22.92
N LEU A 179 1.09 11.47 22.61
CA LEU A 179 2.35 10.79 22.28
C LEU A 179 2.72 10.97 20.81
N SER A 180 1.74 11.18 19.92
CA SER A 180 2.00 11.54 18.51
C SER A 180 2.52 12.96 18.33
N LEU A 181 2.32 13.85 19.30
CA LEU A 181 2.81 15.24 19.28
C LEU A 181 4.22 15.41 19.87
N ASN A 182 4.67 14.49 20.73
CA ASN A 182 6.06 14.44 21.23
C ASN A 182 6.99 13.60 20.33
N LEU A 183 6.39 12.89 19.38
CA LEU A 183 7.06 12.28 18.24
C LEU A 183 6.65 13.08 16.99
N MET A 184 6.78 14.41 17.01
CA MET A 184 6.62 15.28 15.86
C MET A 184 7.61 16.43 15.95
#